data_AF-A0A0D2LPU6-F1
#
_entry.id   AF-A0A0D2LPU6-F1
#
_cell.length_a   1.000
_cell.length_b   1.000
_cell.length_c   1.000
_cell.angle_alpha   90.00
_cell.angle_beta   90.00
_cell.angle_gamma   90.00
#
_symmetry.space_group_name_H-M   'P 1'
#
loop_
_entity.id
_entity.type
_entity.pdbx_description
1 polymer ?
#
loop_
_entity_poly.entity_id
_entity_poly.type
_entity_poly.pdbx_seq_one_letter_code
_entity_poly.pdbx_strand_id
1 'polypeptide(L)' 'MPLQAFMQGPQAAKRCACKKARCLKLYCVCFAAGMFCDGCSCDKCQNTEKDQSIVMQQRGRVLARNPQSFLPKERRPE' A
#
# COMPACT_ATOMS: atom_id res chain seq x y z
N MET A 1 -26.01 -17.73 20.79
CA MET A 1 -26.82 -17.94 19.57
C MET A 1 -26.73 -16.67 18.72
N PRO A 2 -26.55 -16.78 17.42
CA PRO A 2 -25.23 -16.60 16.82
C PRO A 2 -25.14 -15.44 15.80
N LEU A 3 -23.93 -15.28 15.24
CA LEU A 3 -23.65 -14.74 13.92
C LEU A 3 -23.93 -13.24 13.68
N GLN A 4 -22.90 -12.43 13.86
CA GLN A 4 -22.44 -11.58 12.75
C GLN A 4 -20.92 -11.70 12.64
N ALA A 5 -20.49 -12.80 12.02
CA ALA A 5 -19.23 -12.82 11.33
C ALA A 5 -19.29 -11.69 10.29
N PHE A 6 -18.55 -10.61 10.52
CA PHE A 6 -18.17 -9.72 9.44
C PHE A 6 -17.26 -10.54 8.53
N MET A 7 -17.90 -11.24 7.59
CA MET A 7 -17.27 -11.75 6.40
C MET A 7 -16.67 -10.53 5.70
N GLN A 8 -15.42 -10.19 6.04
CA GLN A 8 -14.55 -9.49 5.12
C GLN A 8 -14.30 -10.50 4.00
N GLY A 9 -15.29 -10.66 3.11
CA GLY A 9 -15.11 -11.35 1.85
C GLY A 9 -13.83 -10.81 1.21
N PRO A 10 -13.05 -11.65 0.51
CA PRO A 10 -11.68 -11.35 0.13
C PRO A 10 -11.67 -9.95 -0.47
N GLN A 11 -11.20 -8.97 0.29
CA GLN A 11 -11.12 -7.59 -0.17
C GLN A 11 -10.27 -7.70 -1.41
N ALA A 12 -10.88 -7.60 -2.59
CA ALA A 12 -10.19 -7.80 -3.86
C ALA A 12 -8.92 -6.97 -3.75
N ALA A 13 -7.79 -7.65 -3.57
CA ALA A 13 -6.56 -7.01 -3.12
C ALA A 13 -6.36 -5.83 -4.06
N LYS A 14 -6.34 -4.59 -3.55
CA LYS A 14 -6.38 -3.41 -4.41
C LYS A 14 -5.13 -3.44 -5.28
N ARG A 15 -5.27 -3.93 -6.51
CA ARG A 15 -4.18 -4.05 -7.49
C ARG A 15 -3.91 -2.67 -8.05
N CYS A 16 -2.64 -2.28 -8.10
CA CYS A 16 -2.24 -1.00 -8.67
C CYS A 16 -1.98 -1.10 -10.18
N ALA A 17 -2.11 0.03 -10.88
CA ALA A 17 -1.80 0.18 -12.31
C ALA A 17 -0.78 1.31 -12.56
N CYS A 18 0.19 1.45 -11.65
CA CYS A 18 1.19 2.53 -11.68
C CYS A 18 2.07 2.44 -12.94
N LYS A 19 2.31 3.56 -13.64
CA LYS A 19 3.19 3.60 -14.83
C LYS A 19 4.56 4.26 -14.62
N LYS A 20 4.65 5.24 -13.70
CA LYS A 20 5.86 6.08 -13.50
C LYS A 20 6.45 6.02 -12.10
N ALA A 21 5.72 5.47 -11.14
CA ALA A 21 6.09 5.51 -9.72
C ALA A 21 7.00 4.35 -9.30
N ARG A 22 7.18 3.33 -10.16
CA ARG A 22 7.80 2.04 -9.80
C ARG A 22 7.24 1.41 -8.52
N CYS A 23 6.03 1.84 -8.13
CA CYS A 23 5.36 1.49 -6.88
C CYS A 23 6.10 1.90 -5.60
N LEU A 24 7.04 2.86 -5.65
CA LEU A 24 7.85 3.30 -4.49
C LEU A 24 7.40 4.65 -3.89
N LYS A 25 6.22 5.12 -4.27
CA LYS A 25 5.65 6.40 -3.82
C LYS A 25 4.23 6.17 -3.32
N LEU A 26 3.74 7.05 -2.47
CA LEU A 26 2.36 7.01 -1.93
C LEU A 26 1.26 7.12 -3.00
N TYR A 27 1.60 7.45 -4.25
CA TYR A 27 0.68 7.33 -5.39
C TYR A 27 0.26 5.89 -5.67
N CYS A 28 1.07 4.91 -5.25
CA CYS A 28 0.74 3.50 -5.35
C CYS A 28 -0.08 3.07 -4.14
N VAL A 29 -1.27 2.51 -4.39
CA VAL A 29 -2.17 2.02 -3.33
C VAL A 29 -1.54 0.88 -2.51
N CYS A 30 -0.76 0.00 -3.14
CA CYS A 30 -0.07 -1.09 -2.42
C CYS A 30 0.98 -0.52 -1.46
N PHE A 31 1.80 0.42 -1.95
CA PHE A 31 2.83 1.05 -1.15
C PHE A 31 2.26 1.90 -0.01
N ALA A 32 1.21 2.68 -0.29
CA ALA A 32 0.51 3.47 0.73
C ALA A 32 -0.16 2.59 1.78
N ALA A 33 -0.64 1.40 1.40
CA ALA A 33 -1.18 0.41 2.32
C ALA A 33 -0.11 -0.39 3.08
N GLY A 34 1.18 -0.11 2.86
CA GLY A 34 2.26 -0.85 3.49
C GLY A 34 2.43 -2.30 2.99
N MET A 35 1.84 -2.64 1.84
CA MET A 35 1.91 -3.97 1.22
C MET A 35 2.82 -3.98 0.00
N PHE A 36 3.37 -5.15 -0.34
CA PHE A 36 4.03 -5.35 -1.63
C PHE A 36 2.99 -5.47 -2.75
N CYS A 37 3.41 -5.21 -3.99
CA CYS A 37 2.59 -5.46 -5.15
C CYS A 37 2.56 -6.97 -5.42
N ASP A 38 1.36 -7.53 -5.44
CA ASP A 38 1.10 -8.91 -5.83
C ASP A 38 0.03 -8.94 -6.94
N GLY A 39 0.32 -9.62 -8.05
CA GLY A 39 -0.58 -9.71 -9.21
C GLY A 39 -1.06 -8.37 -9.80
N CYS A 40 -0.27 -7.29 -9.68
CA CYS A 40 -0.63 -5.94 -10.11
C CYS A 40 -0.30 -5.66 -11.60
N SER A 41 -1.05 -4.76 -12.24
CA SER A 41 -0.84 -4.31 -13.63
C SER A 41 0.07 -3.08 -13.75
N CYS A 42 0.98 -2.90 -12.79
CA CYS A 42 1.92 -1.79 -12.77
C CYS A 42 3.17 -2.06 -13.62
N ASP A 43 3.72 -1.00 -14.21
CA ASP A 43 4.93 -1.07 -15.03
C ASP A 43 6.19 -0.76 -14.18
N LYS A 44 7.28 -1.50 -14.46
CA LYS A 44 8.58 -1.43 -13.77
C LYS A 44 8.45 -1.43 -12.24
N CYS A 45 7.66 -2.35 -11.69
CA CYS A 45 7.42 -2.44 -10.26
C CYS A 45 8.72 -2.77 -9.49
N GLN A 46 9.01 -1.98 -8.46
CA GLN A 46 10.07 -2.25 -7.48
C GLN A 46 9.50 -2.39 -6.06
N ASN A 47 8.17 -2.42 -5.91
CA ASN A 47 7.52 -2.72 -4.65
C ASN A 47 7.28 -4.23 -4.54
N THR A 48 8.36 -4.99 -4.52
CA THR A 48 8.35 -6.45 -4.45
C THR A 48 9.19 -6.92 -3.26
N GLU A 49 8.98 -8.15 -2.80
CA GLU A 49 9.80 -8.73 -1.72
C GLU A 49 11.28 -8.84 -2.12
N LYS A 50 11.58 -9.04 -3.40
CA LYS A 50 12.97 -9.09 -3.90
C LYS A 50 13.69 -7.76 -3.74
N ASP A 51 12.96 -6.66 -3.86
CA ASP A 51 13.47 -5.29 -3.71
C ASP A 51 13.21 -4.71 -2.30
N GLN A 52 13.01 -5.57 -1.28
CA GLN A 52 12.64 -5.14 0.08
C GLN A 52 13.56 -4.06 0.65
N SER A 53 14.88 -4.14 0.42
CA SER A 53 15.83 -3.10 0.85
C SER A 53 15.51 -1.72 0.26
N ILE A 54 15.14 -1.67 -1.02
CA ILE A 54 14.76 -0.43 -1.69
C ILE A 54 13.43 0.06 -1.12
N VAL A 55 12.46 -0.84 -0.95
CA VAL A 55 11.13 -0.50 -0.41
C VAL A 55 11.25 0.08 0.99
N MET A 56 12.02 -0.56 1.89
CA MET A 56 12.27 -0.07 3.24
C MET A 56 12.95 1.29 3.25
N GLN A 57 13.97 1.50 2.40
CA GLN A 57 14.61 2.80 2.27
C GLN A 57 13.62 3.90 1.85
N GLN A 58 12.76 3.62 0.87
CA GLN A 58 11.75 4.60 0.42
C GLN A 58 10.68 4.86 1.48
N ARG A 59 10.24 3.81 2.21
CA ARG A 59 9.34 3.99 3.36
C ARG A 59 9.97 4.86 4.43
N GLY A 60 11.24 4.64 4.75
CA GLY A 60 12.01 5.47 5.68
C GLY A 60 12.04 6.94 5.24
N ARG A 61 12.30 7.22 3.95
CA ARG A 61 12.26 8.59 3.41
C ARG A 61 10.88 9.23 3.53
N VAL A 62 9.81 8.48 3.29
CA VAL A 62 8.44 8.97 3.42
C VAL A 62 8.10 9.27 4.88
N LEU A 63 8.45 8.37 5.80
CA LEU A 63 8.27 8.57 7.24
C LEU A 63 9.07 9.76 7.77
N ALA A 64 10.32 9.93 7.33
CA ALA A 64 11.16 11.06 7.72
C ALA A 64 10.56 12.40 7.26
N ARG A 65 9.85 12.42 6.13
CA ARG A 65 9.17 13.63 5.63
C ARG A 65 7.84 13.87 6.34
N ASN A 66 7.05 12.82 6.53
CA ASN A 66 5.80 12.87 7.28
C ASN A 66 5.52 11.50 7.91
N PRO A 67 5.65 11.37 9.25
CA PRO A 67 5.47 10.09 9.93
C PRO A 67 4.02 9.58 9.86
N GLN A 68 3.04 10.44 9.61
CA GLN A 68 1.62 10.06 9.49
C GLN A 68 1.24 9.56 8.08
N SER A 69 2.21 9.45 7.16
CA SER A 69 1.94 9.10 5.75
C SER A 69 1.32 7.71 5.53
N PHE A 70 1.52 6.77 6.45
CA PHE A 70 1.03 5.40 6.36
C PHE A 70 -0.10 5.09 7.36
N LEU A 71 -0.50 6.08 8.17
CA LEU A 71 -1.62 5.90 9.09
C LEU A 71 -2.94 5.94 8.31
N PRO A 72 -3.95 5.13 8.72
CA PRO A 72 -5.30 5.28 8.21
C PRO A 72 -5.76 6.71 8.47
N LYS A 73 -6.10 7.46 7.40
CA LYS A 73 -6.73 8.76 7.59
C LYS A 73 -8.08 8.54 8.26
N GLU A 74 -8.19 8.94 9.53
CA GLU A 74 -9.48 9.08 10.18
C GLU A 74 -10.35 10.01 9.32
N ARG A 75 -11.50 9.48 8.87
CA ARG A 75 -12.49 10.31 8.20
C ARG A 75 -12.99 11.31 9.24
N ARG A 76 -12.64 12.58 9.05
CA ARG A 76 -13.23 13.67 9.84
C ARG A 76 -14.75 13.58 9.65
N PRO A 77 -15.56 13.42 10.71
CA PRO A 77 -16.99 13.60 10.59
C PRO A 77 -17.25 15.06 10.21
N GLU A 78 -18.07 15.28 9.17
CA GLU A 78 -18.61 16.60 8.81
C GLU A 78 -19.53 17.14 9.90
#